data_AF-A0A0R2JJ32-F1
#
_entry.id   AF-A0A0R2JJ32-F1
#
_cell.length_a   1.000
_cell.length_b   1.000
_cell.length_c   1.000
_cell.angle_alpha   90.00
_cell.angle_beta   90.00
_cell.angle_gamma   90.00
#
_symmetry.space_group_name_H-M   'P 1'
#
loop_
_entity.id
_entity.type
_entity.pdbx_description
1 polymer ?
#
loop_
_entity_poly.entity_id
_entity_poly.type
_entity_poly.pdbx_seq_one_letter_code
_entity_poly.pdbx_strand_id
1 'polypeptide(L)'
;MIFHKISYCQVAVMLLSCVFVYDYQKGDLLIMNRTQVSQLRKQHGWTQEMLAEHAYVTVRTIQRLEAGEEVNKDTLNSVASALNVSINDLFETIDDESTELKVRELSKNRTLQMNQRNTEYQTYKLLLIAFIFLFLSLFGFYISTINGDNQNVLGILWVFSILLCIALARYFLKGYLSQKMDQKYPLTIGVPVNDTNDKHDEPINNGWQFLARYWWIVFPIAGVLTGLISSFN
;
A
#
# COMPACT_ATOMS: atom_id res chain seq x y z
N MET A 1 33.78 22.46 23.55
CA MET A 1 33.72 21.18 24.31
C MET A 1 32.28 20.67 24.50
N ILE A 2 31.39 20.88 23.50
CA ILE A 2 29.93 20.61 23.62
C ILE A 2 29.50 19.39 22.76
N PHE A 3 30.28 19.04 21.74
CA PHE A 3 29.97 17.94 20.81
C PHE A 3 30.31 16.53 21.31
N HIS A 4 30.81 16.38 22.54
CA HIS A 4 31.30 15.08 23.04
C HIS A 4 30.24 14.25 23.79
N LYS A 5 28.99 14.73 23.93
CA LYS A 5 27.95 14.08 24.75
C LYS A 5 26.66 13.68 24.02
N ILE A 6 26.52 13.98 22.73
CA ILE A 6 25.42 13.38 21.95
C ILE A 6 25.90 11.98 21.55
N SER A 7 25.56 11.00 22.38
CA SER A 7 25.86 9.60 22.09
C SER A 7 25.05 9.21 20.84
N TYR A 8 25.76 9.06 19.72
CA TYR A 8 25.23 8.59 18.42
C TYR A 8 24.45 7.26 18.53
N CYS A 9 24.58 6.55 19.66
CA CYS A 9 23.82 5.36 20.04
C CYS A 9 22.32 5.64 20.34
N GLN A 10 21.96 6.82 20.85
CA GLN A 10 20.56 7.14 21.20
C GLN A 10 19.65 7.43 19.99
N VAL A 11 20.23 7.89 18.86
CA VAL A 11 19.48 8.12 17.61
C VAL A 11 19.24 6.79 16.87
N ALA A 12 20.14 5.81 17.04
CA ALA A 12 20.04 4.49 16.43
C ALA A 12 18.93 3.61 17.04
N VAL A 13 18.68 3.74 18.35
CA VAL A 13 17.64 2.96 19.07
C VAL A 13 16.23 3.48 18.80
N MET A 14 16.05 4.77 18.50
CA MET A 14 14.74 5.38 18.23
C MET A 14 14.14 5.02 16.86
N LEU A 15 14.97 4.60 15.90
CA LEU A 15 14.54 4.27 14.53
C LEU A 15 14.21 2.78 14.32
N LEU A 16 14.50 1.94 15.32
CA LEU A 16 14.29 0.49 15.27
C LEU A 16 12.84 0.06 15.58
N SER A 17 12.00 0.92 16.15
CA SER A 17 10.61 0.62 16.49
C SER A 17 9.64 0.72 15.30
N CYS A 18 10.08 1.21 14.14
CA CYS A 18 9.22 1.46 12.99
C CYS A 18 9.13 0.28 12.00
N VAL A 19 9.88 -0.80 12.20
CA VAL A 19 10.11 -1.85 11.18
C VAL A 19 9.22 -3.08 11.32
N PHE A 20 8.46 -3.24 12.40
CA PHE A 20 7.71 -4.47 12.66
C PHE A 20 6.19 -4.25 12.74
N VAL A 21 5.53 -4.20 11.59
CA VAL A 21 4.11 -4.58 11.46
C VAL A 21 3.95 -5.29 10.12
N TYR A 22 3.93 -6.62 10.14
CA TYR A 22 3.40 -7.44 9.06
C TYR A 22 2.02 -7.88 9.52
N ASP A 23 0.97 -7.41 8.86
CA ASP A 23 -0.37 -7.97 9.00
C ASP A 23 -0.86 -8.45 7.63
N TYR A 24 -1.24 -9.73 7.59
CA TYR A 24 -1.66 -10.45 6.40
C TYR A 24 -3.20 -10.46 6.39
N GLN A 25 -3.79 -9.44 5.75
CA GLN A 25 -5.24 -9.32 5.65
C GLN A 25 -5.78 -10.16 4.49
N LYS A 26 -6.73 -11.02 4.86
CA LYS A 26 -7.48 -11.96 4.03
C LYS A 26 -8.29 -11.18 2.98
N GLY A 27 -7.94 -11.34 1.71
CA GLY A 27 -8.69 -10.79 0.59
C GLY A 27 -9.82 -11.74 0.20
N ASP A 28 -11.07 -11.30 0.36
CA ASP A 28 -12.24 -11.99 -0.14
C ASP A 28 -12.22 -12.07 -1.68
N LEU A 29 -12.46 -13.28 -2.18
CA LEU A 29 -12.37 -13.64 -3.58
C LEU A 29 -13.76 -13.49 -4.22
N LEU A 30 -13.95 -12.49 -5.08
CA LEU A 30 -15.15 -12.38 -5.90
C LEU A 30 -15.09 -13.43 -7.02
N ILE A 31 -15.80 -14.54 -6.84
CA ILE A 31 -16.03 -15.55 -7.87
C ILE A 31 -16.98 -14.94 -8.91
N MET A 32 -16.50 -14.80 -10.14
CA MET A 32 -17.36 -14.41 -11.27
C MET A 32 -18.31 -15.58 -11.56
N ASN A 33 -19.53 -15.50 -11.06
CA ASN A 33 -20.46 -16.62 -11.09
C ASN A 33 -21.17 -16.68 -12.46
N ARG A 34 -20.79 -17.62 -13.32
CA ARG A 34 -21.41 -17.80 -14.64
C ARG A 34 -22.79 -18.44 -14.45
N THR A 35 -23.86 -17.71 -14.77
CA THR A 35 -25.24 -18.19 -14.58
C THR A 35 -25.66 -19.20 -15.63
N GLN A 36 -26.32 -20.30 -15.24
CA GLN A 36 -26.98 -21.26 -16.15
C GLN A 36 -28.47 -20.97 -16.38
N VAL A 37 -28.97 -19.84 -15.89
CA VAL A 37 -30.38 -19.42 -16.03
C VAL A 37 -30.89 -19.54 -17.47
N SER A 38 -30.08 -19.16 -18.47
CA SER A 38 -30.44 -19.28 -19.88
C SER A 38 -30.59 -20.73 -20.35
N GLN A 39 -29.79 -21.64 -19.80
CA GLN A 39 -29.84 -23.08 -20.12
C GLN A 39 -31.07 -23.73 -19.48
N LEU A 40 -31.31 -23.49 -18.18
CA LEU A 40 -32.46 -23.99 -17.44
C LEU A 40 -33.79 -23.53 -18.06
N ARG A 41 -33.87 -22.24 -18.44
CA ARG A 41 -35.03 -21.69 -19.14
C ARG A 41 -35.34 -22.41 -20.45
N LYS A 42 -34.30 -22.72 -21.24
CA LYS A 42 -34.45 -23.45 -22.52
C LYS A 42 -34.85 -24.91 -22.31
N GLN A 43 -34.40 -25.56 -21.23
CA GLN A 43 -34.83 -26.91 -20.88
C GLN A 43 -36.33 -26.97 -20.56
N HIS A 44 -36.88 -25.90 -19.96
CA HIS A 44 -38.32 -25.71 -19.77
C HIS A 44 -39.07 -25.25 -21.02
N GLY A 45 -38.38 -24.97 -22.13
CA GLY A 45 -38.98 -24.47 -23.37
C GLY A 45 -39.47 -23.01 -23.29
N TRP A 46 -38.97 -22.22 -22.34
CA TRP A 46 -39.46 -20.87 -22.07
C TRP A 46 -38.69 -19.79 -22.82
N THR A 47 -39.35 -18.68 -23.15
CA THR A 47 -38.70 -17.43 -23.58
C THR A 47 -38.32 -16.57 -22.37
N GLN A 48 -37.49 -15.53 -22.56
CA GLN A 48 -37.08 -14.65 -21.45
C GLN A 48 -38.29 -13.96 -20.80
N GLU A 49 -39.31 -13.64 -21.60
CA GLU A 49 -40.59 -13.08 -21.18
C GLU A 49 -41.37 -14.07 -20.31
N MET A 50 -41.43 -15.33 -20.73
CA MET A 50 -42.11 -16.38 -19.96
C MET A 50 -41.44 -16.60 -18.60
N LEU A 51 -40.10 -16.65 -18.55
CA LEU A 51 -39.40 -16.77 -17.26
C LEU A 51 -39.64 -15.54 -16.36
N ALA A 52 -39.62 -14.34 -16.94
CA ALA A 52 -39.88 -13.10 -16.21
C ALA A 52 -41.28 -13.09 -15.59
N GLU A 53 -42.28 -13.58 -16.33
CA GLU A 53 -43.66 -13.73 -15.85
C GLU A 53 -43.77 -14.75 -14.70
N HIS A 54 -43.18 -15.94 -14.85
CA HIS A 54 -43.24 -16.99 -13.82
C HIS A 54 -42.45 -16.63 -12.55
N ALA A 55 -41.39 -15.83 -12.68
CA ALA A 55 -40.58 -15.35 -11.57
C ALA A 55 -41.06 -14.00 -11.00
N TYR A 56 -42.11 -13.38 -11.55
CA TYR A 56 -42.60 -12.05 -11.15
C TYR A 56 -41.50 -10.96 -11.17
N VAL A 57 -40.63 -10.98 -12.18
CA VAL A 57 -39.54 -10.01 -12.38
C VAL A 57 -39.61 -9.39 -13.77
N THR A 58 -38.81 -8.35 -14.04
CA THR A 58 -38.76 -7.76 -15.38
C THR A 58 -37.89 -8.59 -16.33
N VAL A 59 -38.19 -8.55 -17.62
CA VAL A 59 -37.36 -9.16 -18.68
C VAL A 59 -35.92 -8.63 -18.63
N ARG A 60 -35.74 -7.33 -18.34
CA ARG A 60 -34.42 -6.73 -18.15
C ARG A 60 -33.66 -7.36 -16.98
N THR A 61 -34.35 -7.73 -15.90
CA THR A 61 -33.75 -8.43 -14.77
C THR A 61 -33.28 -9.83 -15.16
N ILE A 62 -34.08 -10.55 -15.96
CA ILE A 62 -33.67 -11.87 -16.50
C ILE A 62 -32.48 -11.72 -17.45
N GLN A 63 -32.45 -10.71 -18.31
CA GLN A 63 -31.33 -10.44 -19.21
C GLN A 63 -30.04 -10.11 -18.45
N ARG A 64 -30.13 -9.25 -17.43
CA ARG A 64 -29.00 -8.90 -16.55
C ARG A 64 -28.48 -10.12 -15.80
N LEU A 65 -29.40 -10.95 -15.30
CA LEU A 65 -29.06 -12.20 -14.64
C LEU A 65 -28.40 -13.18 -15.62
N GLU A 66 -28.96 -13.40 -16.82
CA GLU A 66 -28.35 -14.24 -17.87
C GLU A 66 -26.99 -13.69 -18.36
N ALA A 67 -26.72 -12.40 -18.20
CA ALA A 67 -25.44 -11.75 -18.51
C ALA A 67 -24.41 -11.80 -17.36
N GLY A 68 -24.77 -12.35 -16.20
CA GLY A 68 -23.89 -12.46 -15.03
C GLY A 68 -23.75 -11.18 -14.19
N GLU A 69 -24.69 -10.23 -14.33
CA GLU A 69 -24.74 -9.06 -13.45
C GLU A 69 -25.33 -9.40 -12.09
N GLU A 70 -24.89 -8.67 -11.05
CA GLU A 70 -25.45 -8.81 -9.71
C GLU A 70 -26.92 -8.38 -9.65
N VAL A 71 -27.74 -9.26 -9.07
CA VAL A 71 -29.15 -9.03 -8.75
C VAL A 71 -29.41 -9.37 -7.29
N ASN A 72 -30.47 -8.78 -6.73
CA ASN A 72 -30.83 -8.99 -5.33
C ASN A 72 -31.13 -10.48 -5.05
N LYS A 73 -30.85 -10.92 -3.83
CA LYS A 73 -31.13 -12.29 -3.35
C LYS A 73 -32.60 -12.66 -3.48
N ASP A 74 -33.51 -11.71 -3.27
CA ASP A 74 -34.95 -11.94 -3.44
C ASP A 74 -35.29 -12.29 -4.90
N THR A 75 -34.66 -11.60 -5.85
CA THR A 75 -34.79 -11.88 -7.28
C THR A 75 -34.24 -13.26 -7.63
N LEU A 76 -33.09 -13.64 -7.08
CA LEU A 76 -32.52 -14.98 -7.27
C LEU A 76 -33.44 -16.07 -6.72
N ASN A 77 -34.05 -15.86 -5.55
CA ASN A 77 -35.02 -16.78 -4.97
C ASN A 77 -36.26 -16.95 -5.85
N SER A 78 -36.81 -15.86 -6.39
CA SER A 78 -37.98 -15.91 -7.27
C SER A 78 -37.69 -16.65 -8.57
N VAL A 79 -36.51 -16.43 -9.17
CA VAL A 79 -36.09 -17.12 -10.39
C VAL A 79 -35.81 -18.60 -10.13
N ALA A 80 -35.16 -18.94 -9.02
CA ALA A 80 -34.92 -20.33 -8.59
C ALA A 80 -36.24 -21.08 -8.38
N SER A 81 -37.18 -20.44 -7.68
CA SER A 81 -38.52 -21.01 -7.43
C SER A 81 -39.30 -21.22 -8.72
N ALA A 82 -39.25 -20.27 -9.66
CA ALA A 82 -39.91 -20.39 -10.96
C ALA A 82 -39.36 -21.55 -11.80
N LEU A 83 -38.03 -21.74 -11.79
CA LEU A 83 -37.37 -22.84 -12.52
C LEU A 83 -37.40 -24.18 -11.76
N ASN A 84 -37.90 -24.17 -10.51
CA ASN A 84 -37.97 -25.32 -9.61
C ASN A 84 -36.59 -25.94 -9.32
N VAL A 85 -35.60 -25.09 -9.06
CA VAL A 85 -34.22 -25.46 -8.73
C VAL A 85 -33.76 -24.71 -7.47
N SER A 86 -32.63 -25.10 -6.88
CA SER A 86 -32.03 -24.33 -5.79
C SER A 86 -31.29 -23.11 -6.33
N ILE A 87 -31.03 -22.09 -5.49
CA ILE A 87 -30.24 -20.92 -5.89
C ILE A 87 -28.86 -21.34 -6.41
N ASN A 88 -28.26 -22.39 -5.83
CA ASN A 88 -26.95 -22.87 -6.23
C ASN A 88 -26.97 -23.43 -7.66
N ASP A 89 -28.08 -24.05 -8.07
CA ASP A 89 -28.23 -24.64 -9.41
C ASP A 89 -28.48 -23.58 -10.51
N LEU A 90 -28.83 -22.34 -10.14
CA LEU A 90 -28.91 -21.23 -11.09
C LEU A 90 -27.55 -20.82 -11.66
N PHE A 91 -26.49 -21.25 -10.99
CA PHE A 91 -25.12 -20.96 -11.34
C PHE A 91 -24.46 -22.25 -11.81
N GLU A 92 -23.50 -22.12 -12.74
CA GLU A 92 -22.56 -23.22 -12.95
C GLU A 92 -21.90 -23.48 -11.60
N THR A 93 -22.20 -24.61 -10.98
CA THR A 93 -21.13 -25.33 -10.29
C THR A 93 -20.18 -25.70 -11.41
N ILE A 94 -19.30 -24.75 -11.74
CA ILE A 94 -18.15 -25.11 -12.53
C ILE A 94 -17.53 -26.25 -11.71
N ASP A 95 -17.26 -27.38 -12.34
CA ASP A 95 -16.60 -28.50 -11.69
C ASP A 95 -15.15 -28.04 -11.48
N ASP A 96 -14.95 -27.24 -10.43
CA ASP A 96 -14.01 -26.12 -10.45
C ASP A 96 -12.71 -26.40 -9.72
N GLU A 97 -12.34 -27.66 -9.48
CA GLU A 97 -11.04 -27.93 -8.86
C GLU A 97 -9.92 -27.25 -9.67
N SER A 98 -9.98 -27.29 -11.00
CA SER A 98 -8.96 -26.65 -11.85
C SER A 98 -9.01 -25.11 -11.86
N THR A 99 -10.19 -24.48 -11.84
CA THR A 99 -10.31 -23.01 -11.84
C THR A 99 -10.12 -22.44 -10.44
N GLU A 100 -10.65 -23.09 -9.40
CA GLU A 100 -10.45 -22.71 -8.01
C GLU A 100 -8.97 -22.83 -7.64
N LEU A 101 -8.29 -23.91 -8.06
CA LEU A 101 -6.84 -24.04 -7.92
C LEU A 101 -6.13 -22.92 -8.69
N LYS A 102 -6.52 -22.61 -9.92
CA LYS A 102 -5.92 -21.54 -10.71
C LYS A 102 -6.12 -20.16 -10.08
N VAL A 103 -7.28 -19.88 -9.51
CA VAL A 103 -7.59 -18.62 -8.83
C VAL A 103 -6.84 -18.54 -7.49
N ARG A 104 -6.74 -19.65 -6.76
CA ARG A 104 -5.93 -19.77 -5.54
C ARG A 104 -4.43 -19.59 -5.83
N GLU A 105 -3.94 -20.15 -6.93
CA GLU A 105 -2.56 -19.97 -7.39
C GLU A 105 -2.31 -18.52 -7.82
N LEU A 106 -3.22 -17.90 -8.56
CA LEU A 106 -3.10 -16.49 -8.97
C LEU A 106 -3.10 -15.54 -7.77
N SER A 107 -3.99 -15.76 -6.80
CA SER A 107 -4.04 -14.96 -5.57
C SER A 107 -2.78 -15.16 -4.71
N LYS A 108 -2.31 -16.40 -4.56
CA LYS A 108 -1.03 -16.72 -3.91
C LYS A 108 0.17 -16.09 -4.62
N ASN A 109 0.22 -16.16 -5.95
CA ASN A 109 1.29 -15.56 -6.74
C ASN A 109 1.27 -14.03 -6.64
N ARG A 110 0.08 -13.42 -6.55
CA ARG A 110 -0.08 -11.98 -6.33
C ARG A 110 0.45 -11.55 -4.96
N THR A 111 0.06 -12.25 -3.88
CA THR A 111 0.53 -11.91 -2.52
C THR A 111 2.04 -12.10 -2.38
N LEU A 112 2.60 -13.16 -2.99
CA LEU A 112 4.04 -13.37 -3.04
C LEU A 112 4.77 -12.22 -3.75
N GLN A 113 4.30 -11.80 -4.92
CA GLN A 113 4.90 -10.67 -5.65
C GLN A 113 4.80 -9.35 -4.86
N MET A 114 3.68 -9.11 -4.18
CA MET A 114 3.50 -7.92 -3.35
C MET A 114 4.47 -7.90 -2.16
N ASN A 115 4.60 -9.03 -1.46
CA ASN A 115 5.52 -9.15 -0.32
C ASN A 115 6.99 -9.02 -0.76
N GLN A 116 7.35 -9.58 -1.91
CA GLN A 116 8.68 -9.44 -2.49
C GLN A 116 8.95 -7.98 -2.88
N ARG A 117 8.02 -7.32 -3.58
CA ARG A 117 8.11 -5.91 -3.96
C ARG A 117 8.34 -5.03 -2.72
N ASN A 118 7.54 -5.22 -1.67
CA ASN A 118 7.66 -4.43 -0.47
C ASN A 118 8.99 -4.69 0.24
N THR A 119 9.38 -5.96 0.42
CA THR A 119 10.65 -6.30 1.10
C THR A 119 11.88 -5.74 0.38
N GLU A 120 11.93 -5.87 -0.94
CA GLU A 120 13.02 -5.31 -1.75
C GLU A 120 13.03 -3.78 -1.70
N TYR A 121 11.86 -3.14 -1.85
CA TYR A 121 11.74 -1.69 -1.78
C TYR A 121 12.20 -1.16 -0.41
N GLN A 122 11.76 -1.79 0.69
CA GLN A 122 12.18 -1.41 2.04
C GLN A 122 13.68 -1.61 2.23
N THR A 123 14.26 -2.69 1.69
CA THR A 123 15.71 -2.94 1.79
C THR A 123 16.51 -1.87 1.06
N TYR A 124 16.14 -1.52 -0.18
CA TYR A 124 16.80 -0.43 -0.91
C TYR A 124 16.64 0.92 -0.22
N LYS A 125 15.46 1.21 0.34
CA LYS A 125 15.20 2.41 1.12
C LYS A 125 16.10 2.49 2.35
N LEU A 126 16.23 1.40 3.11
CA LEU A 126 17.10 1.32 4.28
C LEU A 126 18.58 1.47 3.89
N LEU A 127 19.03 0.81 2.82
CA LEU A 127 20.40 0.94 2.32
C LEU A 127 20.72 2.38 1.88
N LEU A 128 19.80 3.04 1.19
CA LEU A 128 19.96 4.43 0.76
C LEU A 128 20.05 5.38 1.97
N ILE A 129 19.19 5.19 2.97
CA ILE A 129 19.23 5.96 4.22
C ILE A 129 20.57 5.74 4.94
N ALA A 130 21.02 4.49 5.08
CA ALA A 130 22.29 4.16 5.70
C ALA A 130 23.48 4.82 4.98
N PHE A 131 23.46 4.82 3.64
CA PHE A 131 24.48 5.48 2.83
C PHE A 131 24.52 7.00 3.06
N ILE A 132 23.35 7.66 3.10
CA ILE A 132 23.26 9.10 3.39
C ILE A 132 23.82 9.40 4.79
N PHE A 133 23.46 8.61 5.81
CA PHE A 133 23.99 8.82 7.16
C PHE A 133 25.50 8.63 7.25
N LEU A 134 26.05 7.61 6.57
CA LEU A 134 27.49 7.39 6.50
C LEU A 134 28.20 8.57 5.84
N PHE A 135 27.69 9.05 4.71
CA PHE A 135 28.23 10.22 4.01
C PHE A 135 28.20 11.48 4.89
N LEU A 136 27.08 11.76 5.54
CA LEU A 136 26.92 12.92 6.42
C LEU A 136 27.83 12.84 7.65
N SER A 137 27.99 11.65 8.22
CA SER A 137 28.85 11.42 9.40
C SER A 137 30.33 11.64 9.06
N LEU A 138 30.81 11.08 7.94
CA LEU A 138 32.18 11.29 7.48
C LEU A 138 32.46 12.76 7.17
N PHE A 139 31.52 13.44 6.51
CA PHE A 139 31.66 14.86 6.22
C PHE A 139 31.63 15.71 7.49
N GLY A 140 30.75 15.41 8.44
CA GLY A 140 30.71 16.09 9.75
C GLY A 140 32.00 15.90 10.54
N PHE A 141 32.57 14.68 10.52
CA PHE A 141 33.87 14.41 11.12
C PHE A 141 34.99 15.21 10.46
N TYR A 142 35.00 15.30 9.13
CA TYR A 142 35.96 16.12 8.38
C TYR A 142 35.86 17.60 8.79
N ILE A 143 34.65 18.18 8.88
CA ILE A 143 34.45 19.56 9.34
C ILE A 143 34.98 19.76 10.76
N SER A 144 34.89 18.76 11.64
CA SER A 144 35.40 18.85 13.01
C SER A 144 36.93 18.96 13.11
N THR A 145 37.65 18.57 12.05
CA THR A 145 39.12 18.64 12.00
C THR A 145 39.61 20.02 11.52
N ILE A 146 38.74 20.81 10.90
CA ILE A 146 39.05 22.16 10.40
C ILE A 146 38.85 23.17 11.52
N ASN A 147 39.86 24.02 11.75
CA ASN A 147 39.80 25.13 12.71
C ASN A 147 39.66 26.47 11.98
N GLY A 148 39.02 27.45 12.63
CA GLY A 148 38.87 28.83 12.14
C GLY A 148 37.53 29.11 11.45
N ASP A 149 37.37 30.30 10.86
CA ASP A 149 36.09 30.77 10.29
C ASP A 149 35.53 29.87 9.17
N ASN A 150 36.41 29.15 8.48
CA ASN A 150 36.06 28.15 7.47
C ASN A 150 35.17 27.04 8.05
N GLN A 151 35.33 26.68 9.33
CA GLN A 151 34.53 25.66 10.00
C GLN A 151 33.05 26.05 10.05
N ASN A 152 32.75 27.32 10.34
CA ASN A 152 31.38 27.82 10.45
C ASN A 152 30.68 27.83 9.09
N VAL A 153 31.37 28.32 8.05
CA VAL A 153 30.84 28.33 6.66
C VAL A 153 30.56 26.90 6.18
N LEU A 154 31.48 25.97 6.43
CA LEU A 154 31.31 24.57 6.04
C LEU A 154 30.24 23.85 6.87
N GLY A 155 30.05 24.20 8.14
CA GLY A 155 28.98 23.71 8.98
C GLY A 155 27.59 24.11 8.45
N ILE A 156 27.43 25.36 8.00
CA ILE A 156 26.19 25.83 7.35
C ILE A 156 25.94 25.05 6.04
N LEU A 157 26.97 24.90 5.20
CA LEU A 157 26.89 24.12 3.96
C LEU A 157 26.53 22.64 4.20
N TRP A 158 27.00 22.06 5.31
CA TRP A 158 26.63 20.69 5.69
C TRP A 158 25.14 20.55 5.97
N VAL A 159 24.52 21.50 6.67
CA VAL A 159 23.06 21.50 6.94
C VAL A 159 22.26 21.57 5.63
N PHE A 160 22.68 22.42 4.68
CA PHE A 160 22.06 22.48 3.35
C PHE A 160 22.24 21.17 2.56
N SER A 161 23.38 20.49 2.73
CA SER A 161 23.65 19.20 2.10
C SER A 161 22.67 18.11 2.58
N ILE A 162 22.24 18.15 3.84
CA ILE A 162 21.21 17.22 4.38
C ILE A 162 19.89 17.36 3.61
N LEU A 163 19.41 18.60 3.43
CA LEU A 163 18.15 18.87 2.72
C LEU A 163 18.23 18.40 1.27
N LEU A 164 19.37 18.65 0.62
CA LEU A 164 19.63 18.21 -0.75
C LEU A 164 19.63 16.67 -0.86
N CYS A 165 20.32 15.96 0.04
CA CYS A 165 20.33 14.50 0.05
C CYS A 165 18.92 13.91 0.22
N ILE A 166 18.09 14.48 1.10
CA ILE A 166 16.71 14.04 1.30
C ILE A 166 15.86 14.26 0.04
N ALA A 167 16.00 15.41 -0.63
CA ALA A 167 15.29 15.70 -1.86
C ALA A 167 15.67 14.71 -2.99
N LEU A 168 16.98 14.45 -3.16
CA LEU A 168 17.49 13.50 -4.13
C LEU A 168 17.04 12.06 -3.82
N ALA A 169 17.05 11.66 -2.55
CA ALA A 169 16.54 10.37 -2.11
C ALA A 169 15.08 10.16 -2.51
N ARG A 170 14.22 11.15 -2.27
CA ARG A 170 12.80 11.10 -2.65
C ARG A 170 12.62 11.02 -4.15
N TYR A 171 13.36 11.83 -4.91
CA TYR A 171 13.33 11.78 -6.37
C TYR A 171 13.76 10.40 -6.90
N PHE A 172 14.83 9.83 -6.37
CA PHE A 172 15.33 8.52 -6.77
C PHE A 172 14.36 7.38 -6.44
N LEU A 173 13.84 7.34 -5.21
CA LEU A 173 12.87 6.32 -4.77
C LEU A 173 11.58 6.38 -5.58
N LYS A 174 11.04 7.58 -5.83
CA LYS A 174 9.77 7.77 -6.54
C LYS A 174 9.89 7.72 -8.05
N GLY A 175 11.02 8.14 -8.63
CA GLY A 175 11.20 8.19 -10.08
C GLY A 175 11.79 6.90 -10.64
N TYR A 176 12.91 6.45 -10.07
CA TYR A 176 13.67 5.33 -10.63
C TYR A 176 13.29 3.98 -10.01
N LEU A 177 13.25 3.91 -8.67
CA LEU A 177 13.01 2.64 -7.99
C LEU A 177 11.58 2.17 -8.20
N SER A 178 10.58 3.04 -8.07
CA SER A 178 9.17 2.71 -8.35
C SER A 178 8.97 2.11 -9.75
N GLN A 179 9.48 2.77 -10.80
CA GLN A 179 9.33 2.35 -12.19
C GLN A 179 9.96 0.97 -12.43
N LYS A 180 11.15 0.74 -11.86
CA LYS A 180 11.83 -0.56 -11.96
C LYS A 180 11.07 -1.66 -11.21
N MET A 181 10.45 -1.33 -10.07
CA MET A 181 9.64 -2.28 -9.31
C MET A 181 8.33 -2.63 -10.03
N ASP A 182 7.71 -1.66 -10.71
CA ASP A 182 6.48 -1.91 -11.47
C ASP A 182 6.75 -2.81 -12.70
N GLN A 183 7.93 -2.67 -13.33
CA GLN A 183 8.38 -3.59 -14.39
C GLN A 183 8.65 -5.00 -13.88
N LYS A 184 9.26 -5.13 -12.69
CA LYS A 184 9.62 -6.43 -12.09
C LYS A 184 8.40 -7.17 -11.49
N TYR A 185 7.39 -6.44 -11.01
CA TYR A 185 6.22 -6.97 -10.31
C TYR A 185 4.89 -6.52 -10.96
N PRO A 186 4.57 -7.00 -12.17
CA PRO A 186 3.44 -6.51 -12.95
C PRO A 186 2.08 -6.78 -12.28
N LEU A 187 1.95 -7.83 -11.45
CA LEU A 187 0.71 -8.17 -10.75
C LEU A 187 0.35 -7.20 -9.62
N THR A 188 1.24 -6.26 -9.27
CA THR A 188 1.01 -5.28 -8.20
C THR A 188 0.42 -3.96 -8.71
N ILE A 189 0.40 -3.75 -10.02
CA ILE A 189 -0.10 -2.52 -10.65
C ILE A 189 -1.63 -2.48 -10.55
N GLY A 190 -2.18 -1.36 -10.05
CA GLY A 190 -3.63 -1.13 -9.98
C GLY A 190 -4.36 -1.90 -8.87
N VAL A 191 -3.63 -2.60 -8.00
CA VAL A 191 -4.22 -3.23 -6.80
C VAL A 191 -4.50 -2.13 -5.77
N PRO A 192 -5.76 -1.91 -5.36
CA PRO A 192 -6.06 -0.97 -4.29
C PRO A 192 -5.44 -1.53 -3.00
N VAL A 193 -4.38 -0.89 -2.53
CA VAL A 193 -3.79 -1.23 -1.24
C VAL A 193 -4.72 -0.66 -0.18
N ASN A 194 -5.48 -1.54 0.48
CA ASN A 194 -6.32 -1.15 1.61
C ASN A 194 -5.40 -0.99 2.84
N ASP A 195 -4.52 0.00 2.79
CA ASP A 195 -3.52 0.24 3.81
C ASP A 195 -4.12 1.15 4.89
N THR A 196 -4.72 0.54 5.92
CA THR A 196 -5.22 1.27 7.09
C THR A 196 -4.10 1.95 7.89
N ASN A 197 -2.83 1.68 7.58
CA ASN A 197 -1.65 2.35 8.16
C ASN A 197 -1.13 3.50 7.30
N ASP A 198 -1.67 3.74 6.10
CA ASP A 198 -1.23 4.81 5.20
C ASP A 198 -1.87 6.17 5.50
N LYS A 199 -2.06 6.46 6.80
CA LYS A 199 -2.32 7.84 7.23
C LYS A 199 -1.16 8.78 6.86
N HIS A 200 -0.02 8.27 6.41
CA HIS A 200 1.15 9.07 6.06
C HIS A 200 1.08 9.72 4.67
N ASP A 201 0.38 9.10 3.72
CA ASP A 201 0.22 9.64 2.36
C ASP A 201 -0.99 10.58 2.20
N GLU A 202 -1.85 10.69 3.22
CA GLU A 202 -2.90 11.71 3.25
C GLU A 202 -2.28 13.13 3.23
N PRO A 203 -2.77 14.03 2.34
CA PRO A 203 -2.32 15.41 2.29
C PRO A 203 -2.54 16.08 3.66
N ILE A 204 -1.53 16.83 4.09
CA ILE A 204 -1.54 17.47 5.41
C ILE A 204 -2.45 18.69 5.34
N ASN A 205 -3.58 18.62 6.03
CA ASN A 205 -4.63 19.63 5.91
C ASN A 205 -4.50 20.74 6.97
N ASN A 206 -3.77 20.48 8.07
CA ASN A 206 -3.58 21.47 9.12
C ASN A 206 -2.23 21.33 9.88
N GLY A 207 -1.87 22.39 10.60
CA GLY A 207 -0.62 22.46 11.37
C GLY A 207 -0.55 21.48 12.54
N TRP A 208 -1.68 21.11 13.14
CA TRP A 208 -1.74 20.15 14.24
C TRP A 208 -1.45 18.72 13.77
N GLN A 209 -1.93 18.34 12.58
CA GLN A 209 -1.60 17.07 11.94
C GLN A 209 -0.13 16.99 11.55
N PHE A 210 0.44 18.08 11.03
CA PHE A 210 1.88 18.17 10.78
C PHE A 210 2.66 17.96 12.09
N LEU A 211 2.30 18.68 13.15
CA LEU A 211 2.99 18.63 14.43
C LEU A 211 2.87 17.24 15.09
N ALA A 212 1.71 16.58 15.01
CA ALA A 212 1.52 15.23 15.51
C ALA A 212 2.33 14.20 14.70
N ARG A 213 2.35 14.33 13.36
CA ARG A 213 3.08 13.43 12.45
C ARG A 213 4.60 13.58 12.56
N TYR A 214 5.08 14.78 12.85
CA TYR A 214 6.51 15.12 12.92
C TYR A 214 6.96 15.61 14.30
N TRP A 215 6.28 15.20 15.37
CA TRP A 215 6.59 15.64 16.74
C TRP A 215 8.05 15.37 17.14
N TRP A 216 8.65 14.33 16.59
CA TRP A 216 10.05 13.98 16.82
C TRP A 216 11.06 15.05 16.36
N ILE A 217 10.67 15.99 15.48
CA ILE A 217 11.50 17.13 15.05
C ILE A 217 11.80 18.09 16.22
N VAL A 218 10.99 18.07 17.29
CA VAL A 218 11.21 18.90 18.48
C VAL A 218 12.56 18.60 19.14
N PHE A 219 13.01 17.34 19.16
CA PHE A 219 14.28 16.95 19.80
C PHE A 219 15.53 17.59 19.17
N PRO A 220 15.75 17.51 17.85
CA PRO A 220 16.90 18.17 17.22
C PRO A 220 16.82 19.70 17.31
N ILE A 221 15.63 20.30 17.17
CA ILE A 221 15.45 21.75 17.31
C ILE A 221 15.79 22.20 18.74
N ALA A 222 15.30 21.49 19.75
CA ALA A 222 15.58 21.79 21.15
C ALA A 222 17.08 21.69 21.46
N GLY A 223 17.77 20.66 20.92
CA GLY A 223 19.22 20.50 21.07
C GLY A 223 20.03 21.64 20.44
N VAL A 224 19.64 22.10 19.25
CA VAL A 224 20.27 23.26 18.59
C VAL A 224 20.02 24.55 19.37
N LEU A 225 18.79 24.76 19.85
CA LEU A 225 18.43 25.93 20.65
C LEU A 225 19.18 25.98 21.99
N THR A 226 19.29 24.84 22.69
CA THR A 226 20.08 24.78 23.94
C THR A 226 21.56 25.03 23.69
N GLY A 227 22.11 24.49 22.60
CA GLY A 227 23.47 24.79 22.17
C GLY A 227 23.70 26.27 21.87
N LEU A 228 22.78 26.92 21.15
CA LEU A 228 22.83 28.35 20.85
C LEU A 228 22.72 29.22 22.12
N ILE A 229 21.77 28.94 23.01
CA ILE A 229 21.60 29.69 24.27
C ILE A 229 22.86 29.59 25.13
N SER A 230 23.52 28.42 25.15
CA SER A 230 24.79 28.24 25.85
C SER A 230 26.00 28.92 25.23
N SER A 231 25.87 29.45 24.00
CA SER A 231 26.95 30.19 23.32
C SER A 231 26.89 31.71 23.55
N PHE A 232 25.76 32.22 24.07
CA PHE A 232 25.55 33.63 24.37
C PHE A 232 25.67 33.98 25.87
N ASN A 233 25.87 32.97 26.71
CA ASN A 233 26.22 33.08 28.14
C ASN A 233 27.68 32.66 28.34
#